data_AF-A0A2E5CVB9-F1
#
_entry.id   AF-A0A2E5CVB9-F1
#
_cell.length_a   1.000
_cell.length_b   1.000
_cell.length_c   1.000
_cell.angle_alpha   90.00
_cell.angle_beta   90.00
_cell.angle_gamma   90.00
#
_symmetry.space_group_name_H-M   'P 1'
#
loop_
_entity.id
_entity.type
_entity.pdbx_description
1 polymer ?
#
loop_
_entity_poly.entity_id
_entity_poly.type
_entity_poly.pdbx_seq_one_letter_code
_entity_poly.pdbx_strand_id
1 'polypeptide(L)'
;MFTNFSIVPLRISTVLGTILSFGGFLFALAILIEKFLNPEVPQGYASLVIIFIIFSGVQLIFIGLIGEYVGRLFISNNKHPQFFITKKYENNET
;
A
#
# COMPACT_ATOMS: atom_id res chain seq x y z
N MET A 1 7.12 22.78 -4.84
CA MET A 1 7.01 21.49 -5.57
C MET A 1 5.71 20.85 -5.13
N PHE A 2 4.72 20.83 -6.03
CA PHE A 2 3.33 20.47 -5.73
C PHE A 2 3.12 18.95 -5.84
N THR A 3 3.14 18.25 -4.71
CA THR A 3 2.24 17.10 -4.51
C THR A 3 1.89 17.11 -3.02
N ASN A 4 0.68 17.59 -2.73
CA ASN A 4 0.10 17.52 -1.40
C ASN A 4 -0.14 16.03 -1.12
N PHE A 5 0.83 15.34 -0.47
CA PHE A 5 0.77 13.91 -0.22
C PHE A 5 -0.31 13.59 0.82
N SER A 6 -1.53 13.51 0.32
CA SER A 6 -2.66 12.93 1.03
C SER A 6 -2.62 11.40 0.94
N ILE A 7 -3.57 10.70 1.57
CA ILE A 7 -3.77 9.23 1.67
C ILE A 7 -3.70 8.44 0.32
N VAL A 8 -3.46 9.12 -0.79
CA VAL A 8 -3.39 8.61 -2.16
C VAL A 8 -2.47 7.38 -2.32
N PRO A 9 -1.22 7.33 -1.82
CA PRO A 9 -0.37 6.14 -1.98
C PRO A 9 -0.97 4.91 -1.30
N LEU A 10 -1.44 5.08 -0.06
CA LEU A 10 -2.10 4.02 0.71
C LEU A 10 -3.36 3.52 -0.01
N ARG A 11 -4.14 4.45 -0.60
CA ARG A 11 -5.38 4.14 -1.32
C ARG A 11 -5.14 3.40 -2.64
N ILE A 12 -4.09 3.76 -3.38
CA ILE A 12 -3.72 3.08 -4.62
C ILE A 12 -3.27 1.66 -4.32
N SER A 13 -2.39 1.48 -3.33
CA SER A 13 -1.89 0.16 -2.95
C SER A 13 -2.98 -0.76 -2.39
N THR A 14 -3.94 -0.21 -1.64
CA THR A 14 -5.11 -0.99 -1.20
C THR A 14 -6.01 -1.39 -2.36
N VAL A 15 -6.33 -0.48 -3.29
CA VAL A 15 -7.14 -0.82 -4.48
C VAL A 15 -6.45 -1.87 -5.35
N LEU A 16 -5.15 -1.70 -5.64
CA LEU A 16 -4.37 -2.68 -6.39
C LEU A 16 -4.31 -4.02 -5.65
N GLY A 17 -4.04 -4.00 -4.33
CA GLY A 17 -4.06 -5.18 -3.47
C GLY A 17 -5.38 -5.93 -3.53
N THR A 18 -6.51 -5.22 -3.48
CA THR A 18 -7.85 -5.82 -3.59
C THR A 18 -8.09 -6.43 -4.97
N ILE A 19 -7.72 -5.75 -6.06
CA ILE A 19 -7.89 -6.28 -7.42
C ILE A 19 -7.05 -7.55 -7.63
N LEU A 20 -5.78 -7.53 -7.21
CA LEU A 20 -4.88 -8.67 -7.31
C LEU A 20 -5.32 -9.84 -6.43
N SER A 21 -5.80 -9.57 -5.21
CA SER A 21 -6.33 -10.60 -4.33
C SER A 21 -7.62 -11.22 -4.87
N PHE A 22 -8.51 -10.41 -5.45
CA PHE A 22 -9.73 -10.90 -6.11
C PHE A 22 -9.42 -11.73 -7.36
N GLY A 23 -8.51 -11.27 -8.22
CA GLY A 23 -8.04 -12.02 -9.39
C GLY A 23 -7.37 -13.34 -8.99
N GLY A 24 -6.55 -13.32 -7.94
CA GLY A 24 -5.95 -14.52 -7.38
C GLY A 24 -7.00 -15.49 -6.81
N PHE A 25 -8.01 -15.00 -6.10
CA PHE A 25 -9.11 -15.84 -5.61
C PHE A 25 -9.86 -16.54 -6.74
N LEU A 26 -10.16 -15.85 -7.84
CA LEU A 26 -10.74 -16.44 -9.04
C LEU A 26 -9.83 -17.50 -9.67
N PHE A 27 -8.52 -17.24 -9.71
CA PHE A 27 -7.53 -18.18 -10.24
C PHE A 27 -7.41 -19.44 -9.35
N ALA A 28 -7.45 -19.28 -8.03
CA ALA A 28 -7.48 -20.38 -7.08
C ALA A 28 -8.74 -21.25 -7.24
N LEU A 29 -9.91 -20.63 -7.45
CA LEU A 29 -11.15 -21.32 -7.78
C LEU A 29 -11.04 -22.11 -9.09
N ALA A 30 -10.45 -21.52 -10.14
CA ALA A 30 -10.24 -22.19 -11.42
C ALA A 30 -9.38 -23.45 -11.27
N ILE A 31 -8.26 -23.37 -10.54
CA ILE A 31 -7.39 -24.53 -10.26
C ILE A 31 -8.11 -25.58 -9.42
N LEU A 32 -8.94 -25.17 -8.46
CA LEU A 32 -9.69 -26.09 -7.63
C LEU A 32 -10.70 -26.88 -8.48
N ILE A 33 -11.41 -26.21 -9.40
CA ILE A 33 -12.30 -26.84 -10.38
C ILE A 33 -11.51 -27.77 -11.31
N GLU A 34 -10.36 -27.32 -11.82
CA GLU A 34 -9.49 -28.12 -12.68
C GLU A 34 -9.01 -29.40 -11.98
N LYS A 35 -8.68 -29.33 -10.68
CA LYS A 35 -8.30 -30.49 -9.88
C LYS A 35 -9.43 -31.51 -9.72
N PHE A 36 -10.69 -31.07 -9.69
CA PHE A 36 -11.83 -31.99 -9.67
C PHE A 36 -12.09 -32.65 -11.04
N LEU A 37 -11.80 -31.94 -12.14
CA LEU A 37 -12.00 -32.43 -13.50
C LEU A 37 -10.84 -33.31 -14.00
N ASN A 38 -9.60 -32.98 -13.62
CA ASN A 38 -8.38 -33.68 -14.02
C ASN A 38 -7.61 -34.16 -12.77
N PRO A 39 -7.64 -35.46 -12.45
CA PRO A 39 -6.87 -36.02 -11.34
C PRO A 39 -5.34 -35.96 -11.54
N GLU A 40 -4.87 -35.68 -12.76
CA GLU A 40 -3.43 -35.63 -13.10
C GLU A 40 -2.73 -34.33 -12.66
N VAL A 41 -3.45 -33.35 -12.09
CA VAL A 41 -2.82 -32.10 -11.65
C VAL A 41 -1.79 -32.41 -10.54
N PRO A 42 -0.53 -31.95 -10.68
CA PRO A 42 0.52 -32.23 -9.72
C PRO A 42 0.12 -31.87 -8.29
N GLN A 43 0.31 -32.83 -7.38
CA GLN A 43 0.00 -32.64 -5.97
C GLN A 43 0.85 -31.49 -5.40
N GLY A 44 0.21 -30.55 -4.72
CA GLY A 44 0.89 -29.38 -4.14
C GLY A 44 0.85 -28.12 -5.01
N TYR A 45 0.53 -28.21 -6.30
CA TYR A 45 0.44 -27.04 -7.19
C TYR A 45 -0.60 -26.02 -6.72
N ALA A 46 -1.81 -26.48 -6.39
CA ALA A 46 -2.89 -25.61 -5.90
C ALA A 46 -2.50 -24.87 -4.60
N SER A 47 -1.87 -25.56 -3.65
CA SER A 47 -1.42 -24.95 -2.40
C SER A 47 -0.30 -23.92 -2.60
N LEU A 48 0.63 -24.16 -3.53
CA LEU A 48 1.66 -23.19 -3.88
C LEU A 48 1.04 -21.90 -4.43
N VAL A 49 0.13 -22.03 -5.40
CA VAL A 49 -0.54 -20.87 -6.01
C VAL A 49 -1.32 -20.07 -4.98
N ILE A 50 -2.07 -20.73 -4.08
CA ILE A 50 -2.81 -20.08 -3.00
C ILE A 50 -1.87 -19.29 -2.07
N ILE A 51 -0.74 -19.88 -1.67
CA ILE A 51 0.26 -19.20 -0.83
C ILE A 51 0.82 -17.96 -1.55
N PHE A 52 1.15 -18.07 -2.84
CA PHE A 52 1.64 -16.94 -3.62
C PHE A 52 0.63 -15.79 -3.67
N ILE A 53 -0.66 -16.07 -3.92
CA ILE A 53 -1.70 -15.05 -3.96
C ILE A 53 -1.85 -14.32 -2.61
N ILE A 54 -1.89 -15.08 -1.51
CA ILE A 54 -1.98 -14.50 -0.17
C ILE A 54 -0.75 -13.63 0.12
N PHE A 55 0.44 -14.14 -0.21
CA PHE A 55 1.70 -13.44 0.02
C PHE A 55 1.78 -12.14 -0.81
N SER A 56 1.36 -12.16 -2.07
CA SER A 56 1.31 -10.97 -2.93
C SER A 56 0.32 -9.92 -2.42
N GLY A 57 -0.84 -10.34 -1.88
CA GLY A 57 -1.80 -9.43 -1.27
C GLY A 57 -1.20 -8.69 -0.06
N VAL A 58 -0.52 -9.43 0.82
CA VAL A 58 0.17 -8.87 1.99
C VAL A 58 1.28 -7.90 1.57
N GLN A 59 2.10 -8.26 0.58
CA GLN A 59 3.17 -7.40 0.06
C GLN A 59 2.67 -6.05 -0.47
N LEU A 60 1.54 -6.03 -1.18
CA LEU A 60 0.94 -4.80 -1.70
C LEU A 60 0.48 -3.85 -0.60
N ILE A 61 -0.07 -4.40 0.50
CA ILE A 61 -0.43 -3.62 1.69
C ILE A 61 0.81 -2.96 2.29
N PHE A 62 1.90 -3.72 2.45
CA PHE A 62 3.16 -3.18 2.97
C PHE A 62 3.75 -2.08 2.09
N ILE A 63 3.72 -2.23 0.76
CA ILE A 63 4.18 -1.19 -0.17
C ILE A 63 3.36 0.11 -0.01
N GLY A 64 2.04 0.00 0.17
CA GLY A 64 1.19 1.15 0.45
C GLY A 64 1.53 1.89 1.73
N LEU A 65 1.78 1.12 2.79
CA LEU A 65 2.14 1.64 4.10
C LEU A 65 3.52 2.33 4.08
N ILE A 66 4.49 1.73 3.40
CA ILE A 66 5.83 2.32 3.19
C ILE A 66 5.72 3.61 2.38
N GLY A 67 4.93 3.62 1.29
CA GLY A 67 4.73 4.82 0.47
C GLY A 67 4.13 5.98 1.27
N GLU A 68 3.15 5.69 2.14
CA GLU A 68 2.56 6.69 3.02
C GLU A 68 3.56 7.21 4.07
N TYR A 69 4.36 6.31 4.66
CA TYR A 69 5.40 6.67 5.62
C TYR A 69 6.49 7.56 5.00
N VAL A 70 7.02 7.17 3.83
CA VAL A 70 8.03 7.94 3.10
C VAL A 70 7.47 9.30 2.65
N GLY A 71 6.22 9.35 2.20
CA GLY A 71 5.54 10.60 1.86
C GLY A 71 5.46 11.57 3.05
N ARG A 72 5.07 11.07 4.23
CA ARG A 72 5.06 11.86 5.48
C ARG A 72 6.46 12.33 5.87
N LEU A 73 7.47 11.46 5.76
CA LEU A 73 8.86 11.81 6.06
C LEU A 73 9.36 12.95 5.16
N PHE A 74 9.00 12.94 3.88
CA PHE A 74 9.37 13.98 2.93
C PHE A 74 8.73 15.33 3.28
N ILE A 75 7.45 15.34 3.67
CA ILE A 75 6.76 16.54 4.15
C ILE A 75 7.43 17.08 5.43
N SER A 76 7.75 16.20 6.38
CA SER A 76 8.40 16.59 7.64
C SER A 76 9.81 17.16 7.44
N ASN A 77 10.54 16.68 6.43
CA ASN A 77 11.86 17.21 6.09
C ASN A 77 11.82 18.52 5.31
N ASN A 78 10.74 18.78 4.58
CA ASN A 78 10.51 20.09 3.98
C ASN A 78 10.18 21.08 5.10
N LYS A 79 11.22 21.77 5.60
CA LYS A 79 11.21 22.80 6.66
C LYS A 79 10.39 24.04 6.27
N HIS A 80 9.12 23.88 5.93
CA HIS A 80 8.21 25.00 5.80
C HIS A 80 8.01 25.61 7.19
N PRO A 81 8.35 26.89 7.39
CA PRO A 81 8.15 27.52 8.69
C PRO A 81 6.68 27.41 9.08
N GLN A 82 6.41 26.82 10.24
CA GLN A 82 5.06 26.54 10.72
C GLN A 82 4.25 27.83 10.97
N PHE A 83 4.93 28.96 11.05
CA PHE A 83 4.36 30.28 11.22
C PHE A 83 5.31 31.34 10.66
N PHE A 84 4.74 32.40 10.10
CA PHE A 84 5.46 33.63 9.76
C PHE A 84 5.22 34.64 10.89
N ILE A 85 6.28 35.09 11.55
CA ILE A 85 6.18 36.16 12.55
C ILE A 85 5.96 37.47 11.79
N THR A 86 4.76 38.03 11.89
CA THR A 86 4.38 39.24 11.13
C THR A 86 4.78 40.53 11.86
N LYS A 87 4.76 40.55 13.20
CA LYS A 87 5.27 41.65 14.02
C LYS A 87 5.81 41.13 15.35
N LYS A 88 6.97 41.65 15.74
CA LYS A 88 7.55 41.48 17.09
C LYS A 88 7.38 42.81 17.81
N TYR A 89 6.71 42.82 18.94
CA TYR A 89 6.67 44.00 19.81
C TYR A 89 7.85 43.90 20.76
N GLU A 90 8.78 44.84 20.64
CA GLU A 90 9.92 44.96 21.53
C GLU A 90 9.48 45.79 22.74
N ASN A 91 9.36 45.14 23.89
CA ASN A 91 8.98 45.82 25.12
C ASN A 91 10.23 46.51 25.69
N ASN A 92 10.36 47.80 25.41
CA ASN A 92 11.32 48.66 26.10
C ASN A 92 10.76 49.00 27.47
N GLU A 93 10.91 48.07 28.41
CA GLU A 93 10.84 48.39 29.84
C GLU A 93 12.28 48.67 30.31
N THR A 94 12.56 49.96 30.49
CA THR A 94 13.64 50.48 31.33
C THR A 94 13.46 50.08 32.79
#